data_AF-A0A812VBG6-F1
#
_entry.id   AF-A0A812VBG6-F1
#
_cell.length_a   1.000
_cell.length_b   1.000
_cell.length_c   1.000
_cell.angle_alpha   90.00
_cell.angle_beta   90.00
_cell.angle_gamma   90.00
#
_symmetry.space_group_name_H-M   'P 1'
#
loop_
_entity.id
_entity.type
_entity.pdbx_description
1 polymer ?
#
loop_
_entity_poly.entity_id
_entity_poly.type
_entity_poly.pdbx_seq_one_letter_code
_entity_poly.pdbx_strand_id
1 'polypeptide(L)'
;MAHDRELERANSAPASKTEAPERSPKPKKRCRQQGPRESKSAEAKPKRRCQAPPGDQSTGSPPPEEIPKLAQELLGPRHRSIPSRLKKLVVEVLRELLTFLETTGVHAASEFGEDEEEPDASAPDNDPEDVLPLCDDECPDLLCEDGLEKETKLQPDCKGPGRSGVRGVTLYRVGAYARYRASVGLKGIIALTQYCSSLDTIIDFHMSLVQMRHRFMKECEAGKPFGQALDLATEQLHREREGADAPKMRLSFLCPRVTGGRKSSLDEMKLVGQAYQEALAMGREEKLTRCSMCVQERAERKQERREAKHAAKHAAKVQALRTALQTELGRRAQQACGVKTLPQGIVLASLPGVRQPNTCLCAQLQLQDGSLCQGPLRASLVLAKRDVQELSAIREAKGDDAVLEEASRRDADVMTSFFMIGRLA
;
A
#
# COMPACT_ATOMS: atom_id res chain seq x y z
N MET A 1 24.07 -42.44 -25.53
CA MET A 1 25.29 -42.13 -26.32
C MET A 1 25.04 -41.28 -27.57
N ALA A 2 23.81 -41.17 -28.10
CA ALA A 2 23.49 -40.28 -29.23
C ALA A 2 22.76 -38.98 -28.84
N HIS A 3 22.40 -38.81 -27.57
CA HIS A 3 21.58 -37.68 -27.10
C HIS A 3 22.40 -36.52 -26.49
N ASP A 4 23.70 -36.73 -26.19
CA ASP A 4 24.56 -35.71 -25.58
C ASP A 4 25.26 -34.78 -26.59
N ARG A 5 25.16 -35.07 -27.90
CA ARG A 5 25.79 -34.25 -28.96
C ARG A 5 24.94 -33.08 -29.45
N GLU A 6 23.67 -32.98 -29.07
CA GLU A 6 22.82 -31.86 -29.47
C GLU A 6 22.89 -30.65 -28.53
N LEU A 7 23.34 -30.84 -27.28
CA LEU A 7 23.47 -29.74 -26.31
C LEU A 7 24.76 -28.90 -26.49
N GLU A 8 25.82 -29.45 -27.08
CA GLU A 8 27.06 -28.67 -27.33
C GLU A 8 26.97 -27.71 -28.54
N ARG A 9 26.03 -27.92 -29.47
CA ARG A 9 25.85 -27.01 -30.62
C ARG A 9 25.10 -25.71 -30.29
N ALA A 10 24.46 -25.60 -29.13
CA ALA A 10 23.72 -24.40 -28.76
C ALA A 10 24.61 -23.25 -28.21
N ASN A 11 25.88 -23.54 -27.86
CA ASN A 11 26.75 -22.57 -27.18
C ASN A 11 27.86 -21.95 -28.05
N SER A 12 27.84 -22.16 -29.37
CA SER A 12 28.86 -21.63 -30.29
C SER A 12 28.24 -20.78 -31.41
N ALA A 13 27.78 -19.57 -31.04
CA ALA A 13 27.45 -18.52 -32.00
C ALA A 13 28.56 -17.44 -31.99
N PRO A 14 29.11 -17.03 -33.15
CA PRO A 14 30.18 -16.05 -33.22
C PRO A 14 29.65 -14.62 -33.02
N ALA A 15 30.39 -13.84 -32.23
CA ALA A 15 30.17 -12.41 -32.05
C ALA A 15 30.34 -11.67 -33.39
N SER A 16 29.22 -11.26 -34.00
CA SER A 16 29.23 -10.37 -35.16
C SER A 16 29.26 -8.92 -34.68
N LYS A 17 30.37 -8.24 -35.01
CA LYS A 17 30.47 -6.78 -34.98
C LYS A 17 29.52 -6.21 -36.02
N THR A 18 28.53 -5.44 -35.59
CA THR A 18 27.76 -4.56 -36.48
C THR A 18 27.97 -3.13 -35.98
N GLU A 19 28.80 -2.39 -36.72
CA GLU A 19 28.88 -0.93 -36.63
C GLU A 19 27.52 -0.35 -36.99
N ALA A 20 26.96 0.45 -36.08
CA ALA A 20 25.76 1.24 -36.33
C ALA A 20 26.17 2.66 -36.76
N PRO A 21 25.53 3.25 -37.77
CA PRO A 21 25.84 4.59 -38.23
C PRO A 21 25.34 5.65 -37.23
N GLU A 22 26.14 6.69 -37.06
CA GLU A 22 25.89 7.88 -36.26
C GLU A 22 24.48 8.45 -36.51
N ARG A 23 23.63 8.41 -35.48
CA ARG A 23 22.38 9.16 -35.43
C ARG A 23 22.65 10.54 -34.86
N SER A 24 22.46 11.53 -35.72
CA SER A 24 22.44 12.96 -35.43
C SER A 24 21.46 13.31 -34.27
N PRO A 25 21.80 14.32 -33.44
CA PRO A 25 21.01 14.67 -32.27
C PRO A 25 19.70 15.36 -32.67
N LYS A 26 18.57 14.82 -32.20
CA LYS A 26 17.25 15.42 -32.35
C LYS A 26 17.14 16.73 -31.53
N PRO A 27 16.42 17.74 -32.02
CA PRO A 27 16.29 19.03 -31.34
C PRO A 27 15.51 18.91 -30.02
N LYS A 28 16.03 19.58 -28.98
CA LYS A 28 15.47 19.71 -27.65
C LYS A 28 14.00 20.20 -27.72
N LYS A 29 13.10 19.45 -27.08
CA LYS A 29 11.71 19.88 -26.87
C LYS A 29 11.72 21.20 -26.09
N ARG A 30 11.11 22.21 -26.71
CA ARG A 30 10.84 23.55 -26.19
C ARG A 30 10.18 23.44 -24.82
N CYS A 31 10.87 23.90 -23.79
CA CYS A 31 10.31 24.05 -22.45
C CYS A 31 9.19 25.09 -22.53
N ARG A 32 7.97 24.68 -22.18
CA ARG A 32 6.79 25.55 -22.15
C ARG A 32 6.97 26.50 -20.98
N GLN A 33 7.35 27.75 -21.29
CA GLN A 33 7.40 28.83 -20.31
C GLN A 33 6.02 28.95 -19.64
N GLN A 34 5.97 28.65 -18.35
CA GLN A 34 4.86 29.01 -17.50
C GLN A 34 4.98 30.51 -17.23
N GLY A 35 4.07 31.30 -17.80
CA GLY A 35 3.93 32.70 -17.46
C GLY A 35 3.51 32.88 -15.99
N PRO A 36 3.80 34.05 -15.39
CA PRO A 36 3.47 34.33 -14.01
C PRO A 36 1.94 34.36 -13.84
N ARG A 37 1.42 33.47 -12.98
CA ARG A 37 0.04 33.52 -12.50
C ARG A 37 -0.09 34.71 -11.57
N GLU A 38 -0.79 35.73 -12.03
CA GLU A 38 -1.29 36.82 -11.19
C GLU A 38 -2.16 36.25 -10.05
N SER A 39 -1.74 36.54 -8.84
CA SER A 39 -2.44 36.25 -7.59
C SER A 39 -3.71 37.09 -7.51
N LYS A 40 -4.85 36.51 -7.90
CA LYS A 40 -6.17 37.01 -7.49
C LYS A 40 -6.41 36.64 -6.02
N SER A 41 -6.48 37.69 -5.23
CA SER A 41 -6.96 37.77 -3.85
C SER A 41 -8.12 36.82 -3.58
N ALA A 42 -7.90 35.88 -2.66
CA ALA A 42 -8.95 35.05 -2.08
C ALA A 42 -9.74 35.88 -1.06
N GLU A 43 -10.97 36.17 -1.44
CA GLU A 43 -12.05 36.70 -0.62
C GLU A 43 -12.32 35.75 0.55
N ALA A 44 -12.15 36.26 1.78
CA ALA A 44 -12.32 35.52 3.01
C ALA A 44 -13.80 35.20 3.26
N LYS A 45 -14.18 33.93 3.11
CA LYS A 45 -15.49 33.44 3.60
C LYS A 45 -15.42 33.19 5.10
N PRO A 46 -16.39 33.67 5.90
CA PRO A 46 -16.39 33.48 7.34
C PRO A 46 -16.74 32.04 7.73
N LYS A 47 -15.96 31.49 8.66
CA LYS A 47 -16.22 30.21 9.33
C LYS A 47 -17.55 30.30 10.09
N ARG A 48 -18.55 29.50 9.67
CA ARG A 48 -19.74 29.23 10.47
C ARG A 48 -19.32 28.48 11.73
N ARG A 49 -19.42 29.17 12.86
CA ARG A 49 -19.29 28.65 14.22
C ARG A 49 -20.61 27.96 14.56
N CYS A 50 -20.61 26.63 14.61
CA CYS A 50 -21.73 25.88 15.18
C CYS A 50 -21.79 26.20 16.68
N GLN A 51 -22.85 26.90 17.10
CA GLN A 51 -23.20 27.05 18.50
C GLN A 51 -23.92 25.77 18.95
N ALA A 52 -23.42 25.15 20.01
CA ALA A 52 -24.14 24.11 20.74
C ALA A 52 -25.25 24.76 21.58
N PRO A 53 -26.38 24.08 21.80
CA PRO A 53 -27.50 24.61 22.59
C PRO A 53 -27.14 24.73 24.09
N PRO A 54 -27.73 25.69 24.81
CA PRO A 54 -27.49 25.85 26.24
C PRO A 54 -28.27 24.77 27.02
N GLY A 55 -27.54 23.86 27.66
CA GLY A 55 -28.07 22.88 28.60
C GLY A 55 -27.95 23.37 30.04
N ASP A 56 -28.94 23.02 30.84
CA ASP A 56 -29.35 23.66 32.10
C ASP A 56 -28.34 23.66 33.25
N GLN A 57 -28.44 24.72 34.05
CA GLN A 57 -27.77 24.89 35.34
C GLN A 57 -28.39 23.92 36.37
N SER A 58 -27.65 22.87 36.72
CA SER A 58 -27.94 22.05 37.89
C SER A 58 -27.12 22.53 39.09
N THR A 59 -27.86 22.79 40.16
CA THR A 59 -27.45 23.29 41.46
C THR A 59 -26.52 22.34 42.22
N GLY A 60 -25.36 22.87 42.62
CA GLY A 60 -24.77 22.78 43.96
C GLY A 60 -24.74 21.44 44.70
N SER A 61 -23.53 20.94 44.92
CA SER A 61 -23.10 20.40 46.22
C SER A 61 -21.61 20.72 46.41
N PRO A 62 -21.19 21.34 47.54
CA PRO A 62 -19.79 21.63 47.79
C PRO A 62 -19.05 20.32 48.13
N PRO A 63 -17.78 20.16 47.72
CA PRO A 63 -16.98 19.01 48.10
C PRO A 63 -16.54 19.11 49.57
N PRO A 64 -16.37 17.97 50.27
CA PRO A 64 -15.97 17.96 51.69
C PRO A 64 -14.51 18.42 51.85
N GLU A 65 -14.30 19.38 52.76
CA GLU A 65 -13.02 20.06 53.04
C GLU A 65 -11.93 19.20 53.73
N GLU A 66 -12.08 17.87 53.83
CA GLU A 66 -11.18 17.03 54.64
C GLU A 66 -10.08 16.29 53.85
N ILE A 67 -10.13 16.28 52.52
CA ILE A 67 -9.13 15.59 51.69
C ILE A 67 -7.74 16.28 51.66
N PRO A 68 -7.58 17.62 51.80
CA PRO A 68 -6.26 18.25 51.72
C PRO A 68 -5.34 17.92 52.91
N LYS A 69 -5.88 17.60 54.09
CA LYS A 69 -5.08 17.34 55.30
C LYS A 69 -4.42 15.95 55.28
N LEU A 70 -5.12 14.93 54.78
CA LEU A 70 -4.55 13.57 54.67
C LEU A 70 -3.44 13.49 53.61
N ALA A 71 -3.59 14.23 52.50
CA ALA A 71 -2.56 14.31 51.46
C ALA A 71 -1.29 15.05 51.95
N GLN A 72 -1.46 16.03 52.84
CA GLN A 72 -0.34 16.79 53.42
C GLN A 72 0.38 16.02 54.54
N GLU A 73 -0.32 15.13 55.25
CA GLU A 73 0.27 14.20 56.23
C GLU A 73 0.99 13.01 55.58
N LEU A 74 0.47 12.48 54.46
CA LEU A 74 1.12 11.38 53.71
C LEU A 74 2.32 11.85 52.87
N LEU A 75 2.39 13.13 52.49
CA LEU A 75 3.48 13.73 51.69
C LEU A 75 4.43 14.60 52.52
N GLY A 76 4.50 14.37 53.84
CA GLY A 76 5.44 15.05 54.73
C GLY A 76 6.93 14.95 54.28
N PRO A 77 7.78 15.91 54.69
CA PRO A 77 9.05 16.26 54.03
C PRO A 77 10.23 15.27 54.21
N ARG A 78 10.00 13.99 54.52
CA ARG A 78 11.07 13.04 54.86
C ARG A 78 11.37 11.92 53.87
N HIS A 79 10.79 11.94 52.67
CA HIS A 79 11.05 10.91 51.66
C HIS A 79 11.86 11.40 50.45
N ARG A 80 12.95 12.14 50.68
CA ARG A 80 13.95 12.39 49.62
C ARG A 80 14.58 11.11 49.04
N SER A 81 14.44 9.97 49.73
CA SER A 81 14.91 8.64 49.28
C SER A 81 13.92 7.87 48.40
N ILE A 82 12.64 8.24 48.36
CA ILE A 82 11.66 7.56 47.50
C ILE A 82 11.89 7.87 46.02
N PRO A 83 12.11 9.13 45.60
CA PRO A 83 12.37 9.44 44.19
C PRO A 83 13.64 8.78 43.65
N SER A 84 14.68 8.62 44.47
CA SER A 84 15.93 7.96 44.06
C SER A 84 15.75 6.44 43.96
N ARG A 85 15.01 5.82 44.89
CA ARG A 85 14.64 4.41 44.83
C ARG A 85 13.76 4.11 43.62
N LEU A 86 12.73 4.93 43.37
CA LEU A 86 11.84 4.78 42.22
C LEU A 86 12.61 4.93 40.90
N LYS A 87 13.51 5.92 40.79
CA LYS A 87 14.38 6.09 39.61
C LYS A 87 15.35 4.92 39.42
N LYS A 88 15.81 4.27 40.48
CA LYS A 88 16.65 3.07 40.37
C LYS A 88 15.84 1.89 39.86
N LEU A 89 14.64 1.67 40.42
CA LEU A 89 13.74 0.59 40.07
C LEU A 89 13.24 0.70 38.63
N VAL A 90 12.86 1.92 38.19
CA VAL A 90 12.48 2.19 36.79
C VAL A 90 13.61 1.87 35.82
N VAL A 91 14.87 2.18 36.18
CA VAL A 91 16.01 1.86 35.31
C VAL A 91 16.31 0.36 35.27
N GLU A 92 16.18 -0.35 36.39
CA GLU A 92 16.32 -1.82 36.41
C GLU A 92 15.22 -2.50 35.57
N VAL A 93 13.96 -2.10 35.72
CA VAL A 93 12.84 -2.63 34.94
C VAL A 93 12.99 -2.34 33.45
N LEU A 94 13.39 -1.11 33.06
CA LEU A 94 13.66 -0.78 31.66
C LEU A 94 14.82 -1.61 31.07
N ARG A 95 15.82 -1.94 31.90
CA ARG A 95 16.96 -2.77 31.49
C ARG A 95 16.54 -4.22 31.26
N GLU A 96 15.79 -4.81 32.17
CA GLU A 96 15.25 -6.17 32.01
C GLU A 96 14.30 -6.26 30.81
N LEU A 97 13.42 -5.28 30.61
CA LEU A 97 12.54 -5.21 29.43
C LEU A 97 13.32 -5.13 28.12
N LEU A 98 14.39 -4.34 28.06
CA LEU A 98 15.26 -4.28 26.88
C LEU A 98 15.98 -5.60 26.62
N THR A 99 16.49 -6.24 27.67
CA THR A 99 17.16 -7.54 27.57
C THR A 99 16.18 -8.61 27.09
N PHE A 100 14.96 -8.62 27.62
CA PHE A 100 13.87 -9.51 27.21
C PHE A 100 13.48 -9.30 25.74
N LEU A 101 13.33 -8.04 25.30
CA LEU A 101 13.03 -7.71 23.91
C LEU A 101 14.15 -8.10 22.94
N GLU A 102 15.41 -8.02 23.37
CA GLU A 102 16.56 -8.47 22.58
C GLU A 102 16.63 -10.00 22.48
N THR A 103 16.27 -10.73 23.53
CA THR A 103 16.20 -12.21 23.49
C THR A 103 15.00 -12.73 22.70
N THR A 104 13.86 -12.03 22.73
CA THR A 104 12.62 -12.48 22.05
C THR A 104 12.54 -12.00 20.60
N GLY A 105 13.12 -10.85 20.28
CA GLY A 105 13.10 -10.28 18.92
C GLY A 105 14.00 -11.01 17.91
N VAL A 106 14.93 -11.86 18.36
CA VAL A 106 15.85 -12.61 17.49
C VAL A 106 15.28 -13.98 17.07
N HIS A 107 14.31 -14.52 17.80
CA HIS A 107 13.70 -15.82 17.48
C HIS A 107 12.41 -15.76 16.65
N ALA A 108 11.91 -14.57 16.31
CA ALA A 108 10.63 -14.43 15.62
C ALA A 108 10.72 -14.30 14.08
N ALA A 109 11.90 -14.42 13.47
CA ALA A 109 12.09 -14.08 12.05
C ALA A 109 12.77 -15.14 11.16
N SER A 110 13.03 -16.36 11.63
CA SER A 110 13.66 -17.38 10.78
C SER A 110 13.37 -18.80 11.28
N GLU A 111 12.21 -19.34 10.91
CA GLU A 111 11.95 -20.79 10.69
C GLU A 111 10.44 -21.01 10.51
N PHE A 112 9.87 -20.49 9.41
CA PHE A 112 8.62 -21.02 8.87
C PHE A 112 8.67 -20.87 7.36
N GLY A 113 9.26 -21.88 6.74
CA GLY A 113 9.41 -21.99 5.31
C GLY A 113 10.20 -23.24 5.01
N GLU A 114 9.54 -24.40 5.12
CA GLU A 114 9.64 -25.50 4.17
C GLU A 114 8.57 -26.55 4.54
N ASP A 115 7.62 -26.65 3.61
CA ASP A 115 6.62 -27.67 3.31
C ASP A 115 6.69 -29.03 4.04
N GLU A 116 5.53 -29.57 4.44
CA GLU A 116 5.09 -30.90 3.99
C GLU A 116 3.54 -31.02 4.06
N GLU A 117 3.03 -31.81 3.13
CA GLU A 117 1.65 -31.96 2.68
C GLU A 117 0.72 -32.71 3.68
N GLU A 118 -0.59 -32.47 3.46
CA GLU A 118 -1.85 -33.08 3.94
C GLU A 118 -1.92 -34.61 4.27
N PRO A 119 -3.09 -35.18 4.64
CA PRO A 119 -4.15 -34.78 5.58
C PRO A 119 -4.55 -35.97 6.52
N ASP A 120 -5.26 -35.74 7.63
CA ASP A 120 -6.46 -36.55 7.95
C ASP A 120 -7.24 -36.11 9.21
N ALA A 121 -8.52 -36.48 9.17
CA ALA A 121 -9.62 -36.24 10.10
C ALA A 121 -9.32 -36.36 11.60
N SER A 122 -9.91 -35.47 12.41
CA SER A 122 -11.12 -35.74 13.21
C SER A 122 -11.39 -34.64 14.25
N ALA A 123 -12.65 -34.24 14.36
CA ALA A 123 -13.19 -33.39 15.42
C ALA A 123 -13.04 -34.05 16.81
N PRO A 124 -13.11 -33.28 17.90
CA PRO A 124 -14.42 -33.19 18.54
C PRO A 124 -14.81 -31.81 19.09
N ASP A 125 -16.11 -31.69 19.25
CA ASP A 125 -16.87 -30.68 19.98
C ASP A 125 -16.24 -30.27 21.33
N ASN A 126 -16.23 -28.96 21.60
CA ASN A 126 -16.68 -28.43 22.89
C ASN A 126 -17.02 -26.94 22.78
N ASP A 127 -18.09 -26.61 23.50
CA ASP A 127 -18.96 -25.43 23.43
C ASP A 127 -18.31 -24.08 23.82
N PRO A 128 -19.01 -22.95 23.49
CA PRO A 128 -18.54 -21.60 23.58
C PRO A 128 -18.96 -20.92 24.89
N GLU A 129 -18.03 -20.25 25.58
CA GLU A 129 -18.36 -19.14 26.48
C GLU A 129 -17.29 -18.04 26.38
N ASP A 130 -17.78 -16.82 26.15
CA ASP A 130 -17.27 -15.52 26.61
C ASP A 130 -15.77 -15.21 26.48
N VAL A 131 -15.43 -14.26 25.60
CA VAL A 131 -15.13 -12.86 26.00
C VAL A 131 -15.17 -11.98 24.75
N LEU A 132 -16.15 -11.09 24.69
CA LEU A 132 -16.18 -9.92 23.80
C LEU A 132 -15.14 -8.88 24.24
N PRO A 133 -14.38 -8.26 23.33
CA PRO A 133 -14.00 -6.88 23.46
C PRO A 133 -14.95 -6.02 22.63
N LEU A 134 -15.87 -5.35 23.34
CA LEU A 134 -16.48 -4.10 22.93
C LEU A 134 -15.37 -3.11 22.56
N CYS A 135 -15.20 -2.87 21.26
CA CYS A 135 -14.65 -1.62 20.76
C CYS A 135 -15.74 -0.95 19.94
N ASP A 136 -16.55 -0.17 20.66
CA ASP A 136 -17.25 0.99 20.13
C ASP A 136 -16.20 2.00 19.64
N ASP A 137 -15.83 1.90 18.38
CA ASP A 137 -15.29 3.03 17.64
C ASP A 137 -16.22 3.25 16.44
N GLU A 138 -17.10 4.22 16.62
CA GLU A 138 -17.86 4.87 15.56
C GLU A 138 -16.96 5.12 14.35
N CYS A 139 -17.10 4.28 13.32
CA CYS A 139 -16.69 4.61 11.97
C CYS A 139 -17.96 4.97 11.20
N PRO A 140 -18.49 6.21 11.31
CA PRO A 140 -19.44 6.68 10.33
C PRO A 140 -18.62 6.92 9.05
N ASP A 141 -19.00 6.21 7.98
CA ASP A 141 -18.62 6.42 6.56
C ASP A 141 -18.14 5.16 5.82
N LEU A 142 -18.72 3.99 6.08
CA LEU A 142 -18.64 2.84 5.18
C LEU A 142 -20.00 2.22 4.79
N LEU A 143 -21.08 2.99 4.91
CA LEU A 143 -22.29 2.75 4.14
C LEU A 143 -22.33 3.72 2.96
N CYS A 144 -21.39 3.55 2.02
CA CYS A 144 -21.70 3.89 0.63
C CYS A 144 -22.49 2.72 0.03
N GLU A 145 -23.72 2.52 0.52
CA GLU A 145 -24.74 1.70 -0.12
C GLU A 145 -25.31 2.35 -1.40
N ASP A 146 -24.68 3.44 -1.89
CA ASP A 146 -24.97 4.09 -3.18
C ASP A 146 -24.60 3.24 -4.43
N GLY A 147 -24.23 1.97 -4.22
CA GLY A 147 -23.68 1.09 -5.25
C GLY A 147 -24.60 -0.03 -5.75
N LEU A 148 -25.57 -0.50 -4.96
CA LEU A 148 -26.29 -1.76 -5.26
C LEU A 148 -27.78 -1.62 -5.56
N GLU A 149 -28.40 -0.46 -5.25
CA GLU A 149 -29.75 -0.11 -5.72
C GLU A 149 -29.74 1.05 -6.73
N LYS A 150 -28.63 1.26 -7.44
CA LYS A 150 -28.80 1.78 -8.79
C LYS A 150 -29.53 0.68 -9.53
N GLU A 151 -30.83 0.87 -9.72
CA GLU A 151 -31.57 0.40 -10.88
C GLU A 151 -30.52 0.11 -11.94
N THR A 152 -30.42 -1.16 -12.34
CA THR A 152 -29.66 -1.52 -13.51
C THR A 152 -30.36 -0.78 -14.65
N LYS A 153 -30.02 0.52 -14.80
CA LYS A 153 -29.90 1.21 -16.06
C LYS A 153 -29.03 0.24 -16.80
N LEU A 154 -29.68 -0.67 -17.53
CA LEU A 154 -29.17 -1.34 -18.69
C LEU A 154 -28.39 -0.25 -19.39
N GLN A 155 -27.10 -0.14 -19.08
CA GLN A 155 -26.25 0.79 -19.78
C GLN A 155 -26.30 0.21 -21.17
N PRO A 156 -26.93 0.89 -22.14
CA PRO A 156 -26.75 0.43 -23.49
C PRO A 156 -25.25 0.54 -23.70
N ASP A 157 -24.63 -0.56 -24.12
CA ASP A 157 -23.24 -0.65 -24.57
C ASP A 157 -23.02 0.31 -25.76
N CYS A 158 -23.02 1.61 -25.48
CA CYS A 158 -23.00 2.74 -26.40
C CYS A 158 -22.29 3.95 -25.76
N LYS A 159 -21.40 3.75 -24.77
CA LYS A 159 -20.67 4.84 -24.11
C LYS A 159 -19.31 5.08 -24.78
N GLY A 160 -19.35 5.70 -25.94
CA GLY A 160 -18.25 6.48 -26.50
C GLY A 160 -18.83 7.74 -27.13
N PRO A 161 -18.23 8.93 -26.93
CA PRO A 161 -18.72 10.14 -27.55
C PRO A 161 -18.42 10.06 -29.05
N GLY A 162 -19.45 9.85 -29.88
CA GLY A 162 -19.37 10.07 -31.32
C GLY A 162 -19.59 8.90 -32.28
N ARG A 163 -20.33 7.82 -31.95
CA ARG A 163 -20.80 6.86 -32.98
C ARG A 163 -22.27 6.46 -32.84
N SER A 164 -23.10 7.18 -33.58
CA SER A 164 -24.50 6.93 -33.95
C SER A 164 -24.72 5.66 -34.82
N GLY A 165 -23.88 4.62 -34.69
CA GLY A 165 -23.81 3.52 -35.67
C GLY A 165 -24.92 2.48 -35.62
N VAL A 166 -25.84 2.55 -34.65
CA VAL A 166 -26.78 1.44 -34.38
C VAL A 166 -28.17 1.68 -34.97
N ARG A 167 -28.53 2.92 -35.30
CA ARG A 167 -29.82 3.28 -35.90
C ARG A 167 -29.62 4.38 -36.94
N GLY A 168 -30.06 4.14 -38.17
CA GLY A 168 -30.14 5.19 -39.18
C GLY A 168 -30.10 4.66 -40.61
N VAL A 169 -29.91 5.60 -41.54
CA VAL A 169 -29.67 5.32 -42.96
C VAL A 169 -28.23 5.72 -43.27
N THR A 170 -27.46 4.78 -43.81
CA THR A 170 -26.07 4.99 -44.21
C THR A 170 -25.98 5.09 -45.73
N LEU A 171 -25.35 6.15 -46.23
CA LEU A 171 -25.01 6.32 -47.64
C LEU A 171 -23.69 5.61 -47.96
N TYR A 172 -23.70 4.81 -49.02
CA TYR A 172 -22.55 4.15 -49.62
C TYR A 172 -22.39 4.65 -51.05
N ARG A 173 -21.25 5.26 -51.36
CA ARG A 173 -20.91 5.67 -52.72
C ARG A 173 -20.04 4.60 -53.36
N VAL A 174 -20.48 4.06 -54.49
CA VAL A 174 -19.70 3.13 -55.31
C VAL A 174 -19.58 3.76 -56.70
N GLY A 175 -18.48 4.48 -56.93
CA GLY A 175 -18.32 5.33 -58.10
C GLY A 175 -19.33 6.49 -58.09
N ALA A 176 -20.03 6.69 -59.21
CA ALA A 176 -21.06 7.72 -59.36
C ALA A 176 -22.42 7.35 -58.72
N TYR A 177 -22.60 6.09 -58.31
CA TYR A 177 -23.88 5.60 -57.79
C TYR A 177 -23.95 5.72 -56.26
N ALA A 178 -25.02 6.36 -55.79
CA ALA A 178 -25.40 6.37 -54.38
C ALA A 178 -26.27 5.13 -54.05
N ARG A 179 -25.87 4.38 -53.04
CA ARG A 179 -26.66 3.29 -52.45
C ARG A 179 -26.87 3.56 -50.98
N TYR A 180 -28.07 3.36 -50.48
CA TYR A 180 -28.42 3.56 -49.10
C TYR A 180 -28.70 2.23 -48.42
N ARG A 181 -28.47 2.16 -47.12
CA ARG A 181 -28.82 1.01 -46.29
C ARG A 181 -29.35 1.48 -44.94
N ALA A 182 -30.46 0.91 -44.49
CA ALA A 182 -30.99 1.19 -43.17
C ALA A 182 -30.49 0.17 -42.16
N SER A 183 -30.29 0.61 -40.92
CA SER A 183 -29.88 -0.23 -39.79
C SER A 183 -30.67 0.11 -38.53
N VAL A 184 -30.87 -0.90 -37.67
CA VAL A 184 -31.41 -0.74 -36.32
C VAL A 184 -30.81 -1.79 -35.37
N GLY A 185 -30.54 -1.42 -34.11
CA GLY A 185 -30.02 -2.34 -33.10
C GLY A 185 -31.07 -3.02 -32.26
N LEU A 186 -30.90 -4.32 -32.04
CA LEU A 186 -31.74 -5.24 -31.28
C LEU A 186 -30.88 -5.97 -30.24
N LYS A 187 -30.84 -5.51 -28.98
CA LYS A 187 -30.10 -6.17 -27.87
C LYS A 187 -28.70 -6.70 -28.28
N GLY A 188 -27.82 -5.83 -28.79
CA GLY A 188 -26.45 -6.21 -29.19
C GLY A 188 -26.30 -6.76 -30.61
N ILE A 189 -27.41 -7.04 -31.29
CA ILE A 189 -27.47 -7.40 -32.71
C ILE A 189 -27.86 -6.17 -33.52
N ILE A 190 -27.44 -6.09 -34.77
CA ILE A 190 -27.82 -5.04 -35.71
C ILE A 190 -28.58 -5.69 -36.87
N ALA A 191 -29.83 -5.31 -37.04
CA ALA A 191 -30.63 -5.65 -38.22
C ALA A 191 -30.37 -4.63 -39.33
N LEU A 192 -30.20 -5.13 -40.54
CA LEU A 192 -29.73 -4.38 -41.69
C LEU A 192 -30.55 -4.74 -42.92
N THR A 193 -30.96 -3.74 -43.69
CA THR A 193 -31.72 -3.95 -44.94
C THR A 193 -30.82 -4.29 -46.11
N GLN A 194 -31.42 -4.66 -47.25
CA GLN A 194 -30.72 -4.59 -48.53
C GLN A 194 -30.34 -3.14 -48.89
N TYR A 195 -29.43 -3.01 -49.85
CA TYR A 195 -29.09 -1.71 -50.43
C TYR A 195 -30.21 -1.25 -51.38
N CYS A 196 -30.55 0.05 -51.34
CA CYS A 196 -31.48 0.70 -52.26
C CYS A 196 -30.86 1.95 -52.88
N SER A 197 -31.20 2.27 -54.13
CA SER A 197 -30.79 3.54 -54.79
C SER A 197 -31.72 4.70 -54.43
N SER A 198 -32.99 4.42 -54.12
CA SER A 198 -33.98 5.43 -53.73
C SER A 198 -33.84 5.79 -52.24
N LEU A 199 -33.77 7.09 -51.96
CA LEU A 199 -33.75 7.64 -50.60
C LEU A 199 -35.12 7.46 -49.91
N ASP A 200 -36.22 7.63 -50.63
CA ASP A 200 -37.55 7.50 -50.04
C ASP A 200 -37.83 6.07 -49.63
N THR A 201 -37.45 5.10 -50.47
CA THR A 201 -37.60 3.67 -50.15
C THR A 201 -36.77 3.28 -48.94
N ILE A 202 -35.54 3.80 -48.79
CA ILE A 202 -34.71 3.44 -47.64
C ILE A 202 -35.18 4.11 -46.34
N ILE A 203 -35.79 5.29 -46.42
CA ILE A 203 -36.43 5.94 -45.27
C ILE A 203 -37.63 5.10 -44.81
N ASP A 204 -38.48 4.66 -45.75
CA ASP A 204 -39.59 3.74 -45.46
C ASP A 204 -39.09 2.43 -44.81
N PHE A 205 -38.04 1.83 -45.36
CA PHE A 205 -37.40 0.65 -44.78
C PHE A 205 -36.87 0.92 -43.36
N HIS A 206 -36.28 2.09 -43.11
CA HIS A 206 -35.81 2.47 -41.78
C HIS A 206 -36.97 2.59 -40.79
N MET A 207 -38.08 3.22 -41.19
CA MET A 207 -39.28 3.34 -40.35
C MET A 207 -39.85 1.98 -40.00
N SER A 208 -39.94 1.08 -40.99
CA SER A 208 -40.36 -0.32 -40.78
C SER A 208 -39.41 -1.06 -39.81
N LEU A 209 -38.09 -0.90 -39.96
CA LEU A 209 -37.12 -1.47 -39.03
C LEU A 209 -37.28 -0.94 -37.59
N VAL A 210 -37.57 0.34 -37.42
CA VAL A 210 -37.80 0.95 -36.09
C VAL A 210 -39.04 0.35 -35.44
N GLN A 211 -40.13 0.14 -36.20
CA GLN A 211 -41.33 -0.53 -35.71
C GLN A 211 -41.07 -2.00 -35.35
N MET A 212 -40.33 -2.72 -36.20
CA MET A 212 -39.88 -4.09 -35.91
C MET A 212 -39.10 -4.17 -34.61
N ARG A 213 -38.16 -3.23 -34.38
CA ARG A 213 -37.43 -3.13 -33.10
C ARG A 213 -38.39 -2.96 -31.93
N HIS A 214 -39.37 -2.07 -32.05
CA HIS A 214 -40.30 -1.82 -30.96
C HIS A 214 -41.11 -3.07 -30.60
N ARG A 215 -41.59 -3.82 -31.60
CA ARG A 215 -42.26 -5.11 -31.41
C ARG A 215 -41.34 -6.14 -30.80
N PHE A 216 -40.14 -6.29 -31.34
CA PHE A 216 -39.14 -7.21 -30.81
C PHE A 216 -38.87 -6.97 -29.31
N MET A 217 -38.73 -5.69 -28.91
CA MET A 217 -38.54 -5.33 -27.50
C MET A 217 -39.77 -5.65 -26.66
N LYS A 218 -40.98 -5.36 -27.17
CA LYS A 218 -42.25 -5.70 -26.50
C LYS A 218 -42.41 -7.22 -26.28
N GLU A 219 -42.12 -8.04 -27.29
CA GLU A 219 -42.18 -9.50 -27.17
C GLU A 219 -41.13 -10.05 -26.19
N CYS A 220 -39.94 -9.46 -26.18
CA CYS A 220 -38.91 -9.75 -25.18
C CYS A 220 -39.35 -9.38 -23.75
N GLU A 221 -40.01 -8.24 -23.56
CA GLU A 221 -40.54 -7.77 -22.27
C GLU A 221 -41.69 -8.66 -21.80
N ALA A 222 -42.47 -9.21 -22.73
CA ALA A 222 -43.48 -10.24 -22.45
C ALA A 222 -42.88 -11.63 -22.12
N GLY A 223 -41.55 -11.74 -21.98
CA GLY A 223 -40.88 -12.98 -21.59
C GLY A 223 -40.66 -13.99 -22.72
N LYS A 224 -40.93 -13.63 -23.98
CA LYS A 224 -40.67 -14.54 -25.11
C LYS A 224 -39.16 -14.72 -25.33
N PRO A 225 -38.70 -15.94 -25.65
CA PRO A 225 -37.30 -16.19 -25.98
C PRO A 225 -36.88 -15.39 -27.22
N PHE A 226 -35.59 -15.03 -27.27
CA PHE A 226 -35.03 -14.14 -28.29
C PHE A 226 -35.41 -14.55 -29.73
N GLY A 227 -35.25 -15.82 -30.08
CA GLY A 227 -35.54 -16.32 -31.44
C GLY A 227 -37.01 -16.14 -31.81
N GLN A 228 -37.93 -16.50 -30.90
CA GLN A 228 -39.37 -16.36 -31.12
C GLN A 228 -39.81 -14.89 -31.20
N ALA A 229 -39.25 -14.02 -30.34
CA ALA A 229 -39.51 -12.58 -30.40
C ALA A 229 -39.03 -11.98 -31.73
N LEU A 230 -37.88 -12.44 -32.25
CA LEU A 230 -37.34 -11.98 -33.53
C LEU A 230 -38.17 -12.47 -34.71
N ASP A 231 -38.64 -13.72 -34.67
CA ASP A 231 -39.54 -14.29 -35.68
C ASP A 231 -40.85 -13.51 -35.75
N LEU A 232 -41.55 -13.36 -34.62
CA LEU A 232 -42.82 -12.63 -34.57
C LEU A 232 -42.69 -11.19 -35.04
N ALA A 233 -41.61 -10.50 -34.66
CA ALA A 233 -41.36 -9.14 -35.10
C ALA A 233 -41.10 -9.05 -36.62
N THR A 234 -40.36 -10.02 -37.17
CA THR A 234 -40.02 -10.07 -38.60
C THR A 234 -41.24 -10.45 -39.44
N GLU A 235 -42.02 -11.45 -39.01
CA GLU A 235 -43.27 -11.85 -39.64
C GLU A 235 -44.28 -10.71 -39.67
N GLN A 236 -44.48 -10.02 -38.54
CA GLN A 236 -45.41 -8.90 -38.47
C GLN A 236 -44.96 -7.74 -39.36
N LEU A 237 -43.66 -7.46 -39.43
CA LEU A 237 -43.11 -6.48 -40.37
C LEU A 237 -43.44 -6.85 -41.82
N HIS A 238 -43.26 -8.12 -42.20
CA HIS A 238 -43.53 -8.55 -43.56
C HIS A 238 -45.02 -8.47 -43.91
N ARG A 239 -45.89 -8.89 -42.98
CA ARG A 239 -47.35 -8.83 -43.12
C ARG A 239 -47.86 -7.42 -43.31
N GLU A 240 -47.34 -6.45 -42.55
CA GLU A 240 -47.75 -5.05 -42.67
C GLU A 240 -47.29 -4.40 -43.97
N ARG A 241 -46.09 -4.75 -44.43
CA ARG A 241 -45.60 -4.26 -45.72
C ARG A 241 -46.40 -4.84 -46.87
N GLU A 242 -46.75 -6.12 -46.81
CA GLU A 242 -47.63 -6.76 -47.79
C GLU A 242 -49.03 -6.12 -47.80
N GLY A 243 -49.61 -5.85 -46.62
CA GLY A 243 -50.91 -5.16 -46.52
C GLY A 243 -50.90 -3.70 -46.98
N ALA A 244 -49.73 -3.06 -47.00
CA ALA A 244 -49.54 -1.70 -47.50
C ALA A 244 -49.10 -1.65 -48.98
N ASP A 245 -49.05 -2.80 -49.66
CA ASP A 245 -48.49 -2.96 -51.02
C ASP A 245 -47.07 -2.38 -51.15
N ALA A 246 -46.30 -2.43 -50.06
CA ALA A 246 -44.96 -1.88 -49.97
C ALA A 246 -43.91 -2.95 -50.34
N PRO A 247 -42.77 -2.58 -50.96
CA PRO A 247 -41.76 -3.54 -51.40
C PRO A 247 -41.26 -4.46 -50.27
N LYS A 248 -41.10 -5.76 -50.57
CA LYS A 248 -40.59 -6.74 -49.60
C LYS A 248 -39.16 -6.40 -49.18
N MET A 249 -38.92 -6.34 -47.87
CA MET A 249 -37.61 -6.00 -47.31
C MET A 249 -36.79 -7.26 -47.02
N ARG A 250 -35.59 -7.39 -47.58
CA ARG A 250 -34.63 -8.45 -47.25
C ARG A 250 -33.75 -8.03 -46.07
N LEU A 251 -33.87 -8.76 -44.98
CA LEU A 251 -33.12 -8.50 -43.76
C LEU A 251 -31.82 -9.33 -43.71
N SER A 252 -30.81 -8.74 -43.08
CA SER A 252 -29.56 -9.38 -42.71
C SER A 252 -29.18 -8.91 -41.31
N PHE A 253 -28.63 -9.81 -40.50
CA PHE A 253 -28.32 -9.51 -39.11
C PHE A 253 -26.82 -9.55 -38.87
N LEU A 254 -26.35 -8.81 -37.87
CA LEU A 254 -24.94 -8.69 -37.54
C LEU A 254 -24.78 -8.70 -36.02
N CYS A 255 -23.95 -9.60 -35.49
CA CYS A 255 -23.60 -9.61 -34.06
C CYS A 255 -22.08 -9.47 -33.93
N PRO A 256 -21.54 -8.23 -33.79
CA PRO A 256 -20.09 -8.03 -33.82
C PRO A 256 -19.31 -8.85 -32.80
N ARG A 257 -19.91 -9.13 -31.63
CA ARG A 257 -19.26 -9.89 -30.55
C ARG A 257 -19.13 -11.38 -30.84
N VAL A 258 -20.06 -11.96 -31.59
CA VAL A 258 -20.11 -13.42 -31.84
C VAL A 258 -19.70 -13.76 -33.26
N THR A 259 -20.19 -13.00 -34.25
CA THR A 259 -19.95 -13.30 -35.67
C THR A 259 -18.74 -12.57 -36.26
N GLY A 260 -18.00 -11.80 -35.46
CA GLY A 260 -16.83 -11.04 -35.92
C GLY A 260 -17.14 -10.02 -37.03
N GLY A 261 -18.40 -9.59 -37.15
CA GLY A 261 -18.82 -8.67 -38.22
C GLY A 261 -19.37 -9.36 -39.48
N ARG A 262 -19.51 -10.70 -39.49
CA ARG A 262 -20.20 -11.42 -40.57
C ARG A 262 -21.71 -11.19 -40.50
N LYS A 263 -22.33 -10.97 -41.67
CA LYS A 263 -23.79 -10.91 -41.83
C LYS A 263 -24.37 -12.32 -41.81
N SER A 264 -25.46 -12.48 -41.10
CA SER A 264 -26.17 -13.74 -40.91
C SER A 264 -27.63 -13.64 -41.36
N SER A 265 -28.18 -14.79 -41.75
CA SER A 265 -29.61 -14.94 -42.00
C SER A 265 -30.41 -14.86 -40.70
N LEU A 266 -31.74 -14.83 -40.80
CA LEU A 266 -32.63 -14.86 -39.65
C LEU A 266 -32.40 -16.13 -38.81
N ASP A 267 -32.33 -17.30 -39.45
CA ASP A 267 -32.17 -18.58 -38.75
C ASP A 267 -30.79 -18.73 -38.10
N GLU A 268 -29.72 -18.30 -38.78
CA GLU A 268 -28.39 -18.24 -38.18
C GLU A 268 -28.39 -17.31 -36.95
N MET A 269 -29.12 -16.19 -37.02
CA MET A 269 -29.17 -15.22 -35.92
C MET A 269 -29.88 -15.75 -34.67
N LYS A 270 -30.79 -16.73 -34.80
CA LYS A 270 -31.42 -17.37 -33.64
C LYS A 270 -30.39 -18.12 -32.80
N LEU A 271 -29.49 -18.85 -33.45
CA LEU A 271 -28.38 -19.57 -32.80
C LEU A 271 -27.39 -18.59 -32.18
N VAL A 272 -27.02 -17.55 -32.94
CA VAL A 272 -26.12 -16.48 -32.45
C VAL A 272 -26.72 -15.74 -31.25
N GLY A 273 -28.04 -15.57 -31.20
CA GLY A 273 -28.74 -14.91 -30.11
C GLY A 273 -28.55 -15.63 -28.77
N GLN A 274 -28.59 -16.97 -28.75
CA GLN A 274 -28.34 -17.78 -27.55
C GLN A 274 -26.88 -17.65 -27.10
N ALA A 275 -25.93 -17.88 -28.02
CA ALA A 275 -24.51 -17.73 -27.73
C ALA A 275 -24.14 -16.33 -27.22
N TYR A 276 -24.82 -15.28 -27.73
CA TYR A 276 -24.64 -13.92 -27.25
C TYR A 276 -25.14 -13.73 -25.81
N GLN A 277 -26.27 -14.35 -25.44
CA GLN A 277 -26.78 -14.29 -24.07
C GLN A 277 -25.85 -15.01 -23.09
N GLU A 278 -25.34 -16.19 -23.46
CA GLU A 278 -24.34 -16.92 -22.67
C GLU A 278 -23.05 -16.11 -22.51
N ALA A 279 -22.53 -15.53 -23.60
CA ALA A 279 -21.35 -14.67 -23.54
C ALA A 279 -21.57 -13.43 -22.66
N LEU A 280 -22.78 -12.86 -22.64
CA LEU A 280 -23.12 -11.77 -21.72
C LEU A 280 -23.19 -12.23 -20.26
N ALA A 281 -23.70 -13.44 -20.00
CA ALA A 281 -23.75 -14.00 -18.65
C ALA A 281 -22.33 -14.28 -18.13
N MET A 282 -21.50 -14.99 -18.91
CA MET A 282 -20.10 -15.24 -18.58
C MET A 282 -19.31 -13.94 -18.38
N GLY A 283 -19.49 -12.95 -19.25
CA GLY A 283 -18.81 -11.65 -19.10
C GLY A 283 -19.25 -10.86 -17.86
N ARG A 284 -20.46 -11.09 -17.32
CA ARG A 284 -20.88 -10.49 -16.05
C ARG A 284 -20.22 -11.20 -14.87
N GLU A 285 -20.18 -12.52 -14.90
CA GLU A 285 -19.53 -13.34 -13.88
C GLU A 285 -18.03 -13.03 -13.81
N GLU A 286 -17.32 -13.03 -14.95
CA GLU A 286 -15.90 -12.66 -15.04
C GLU A 286 -15.64 -11.24 -14.52
N LYS A 287 -16.55 -10.30 -14.82
CA LYS A 287 -16.43 -8.94 -14.31
C LYS A 287 -16.61 -8.88 -12.79
N LEU A 288 -17.54 -9.66 -12.24
CA LEU A 288 -17.78 -9.73 -10.79
C LEU A 288 -16.59 -10.37 -10.08
N THR A 289 -16.06 -11.49 -10.58
CA THR A 289 -14.88 -12.14 -10.02
C THR A 289 -13.67 -11.22 -10.06
N ARG A 290 -13.44 -10.55 -11.20
CA ARG A 290 -12.34 -9.57 -11.34
C ARG A 290 -12.51 -8.38 -10.40
N CYS A 291 -13.72 -7.83 -10.25
CA CYS A 291 -13.98 -6.75 -9.30
C CYS A 291 -13.75 -7.21 -7.87
N SER A 292 -14.19 -8.42 -7.49
CA SER A 292 -13.97 -9.01 -6.17
C SER A 292 -12.47 -9.13 -5.86
N MET A 293 -11.69 -9.70 -6.77
CA MET A 293 -10.23 -9.81 -6.64
C MET A 293 -9.56 -8.44 -6.48
N CYS A 294 -9.94 -7.45 -7.28
CA CYS A 294 -9.39 -6.10 -7.16
C CYS A 294 -9.74 -5.43 -5.81
N VAL A 295 -10.88 -5.79 -5.19
CA VAL A 295 -11.25 -5.27 -3.86
C VAL A 295 -10.44 -5.97 -2.77
N GLN A 296 -10.28 -7.29 -2.85
CA GLN A 296 -9.45 -8.08 -1.92
C GLN A 296 -7.99 -7.61 -1.93
N GLU A 297 -7.38 -7.49 -3.12
CA GLU A 297 -5.99 -7.02 -3.26
C GLU A 297 -5.79 -5.61 -2.67
N ARG A 298 -6.80 -4.74 -2.78
CA ARG A 298 -6.76 -3.40 -2.18
C ARG A 298 -6.86 -3.45 -0.65
N ALA A 299 -7.65 -4.39 -0.11
CA ALA A 299 -7.77 -4.58 1.32
C ALA A 299 -6.45 -5.10 1.92
N GLU A 300 -5.83 -6.10 1.29
CA GLU A 300 -4.53 -6.66 1.67
C GLU A 300 -3.44 -5.59 1.66
N ARG A 301 -3.30 -4.84 0.55
CA ARG A 301 -2.32 -3.73 0.47
C ARG A 301 -2.55 -2.65 1.53
N LYS A 302 -3.81 -2.41 1.93
CA LYS A 302 -4.13 -1.45 3.00
C LYS A 302 -3.71 -2.00 4.36
N GLN A 303 -3.86 -3.32 4.59
CA GLN A 303 -3.44 -4.00 5.80
C GLN A 303 -1.91 -4.04 5.92
N GLU A 304 -1.19 -4.46 4.88
CA GLU A 304 0.28 -4.44 4.84
C GLU A 304 0.85 -3.05 5.17
N ARG A 305 0.24 -1.99 4.61
CA ARG A 305 0.64 -0.61 4.91
C ARG A 305 0.42 -0.22 6.37
N ARG A 306 -0.64 -0.73 7.00
CA ARG A 306 -0.92 -0.48 8.43
C ARG A 306 0.10 -1.20 9.31
N GLU A 307 0.40 -2.46 8.99
CA GLU A 307 1.39 -3.28 9.69
C GLU A 307 2.80 -2.69 9.55
N ALA A 308 3.22 -2.33 8.33
CA ALA A 308 4.50 -1.67 8.10
C ALA A 308 4.61 -0.34 8.85
N LYS A 309 3.53 0.46 8.90
CA LYS A 309 3.51 1.71 9.69
C LYS A 309 3.60 1.44 11.19
N HIS A 310 2.97 0.37 11.67
CA HIS A 310 3.04 -0.03 13.08
C HIS A 310 4.46 -0.50 13.45
N ALA A 311 5.06 -1.36 12.62
CA ALA A 311 6.43 -1.83 12.77
C ALA A 311 7.43 -0.67 12.76
N ALA A 312 7.31 0.27 11.82
CA ALA A 312 8.16 1.46 11.75
C ALA A 312 8.02 2.35 13.00
N LYS A 313 6.80 2.55 13.51
CA LYS A 313 6.58 3.28 14.77
C LYS A 313 7.22 2.56 15.96
N HIS A 314 7.11 1.24 16.02
CA HIS A 314 7.72 0.44 17.07
C HIS A 314 9.25 0.54 17.04
N ALA A 315 9.86 0.35 15.87
CA ALA A 315 11.30 0.51 15.66
C ALA A 315 11.79 1.92 16.08
N ALA A 316 11.06 2.97 15.69
CA ALA A 316 11.37 4.34 16.09
C ALA A 316 11.29 4.55 17.61
N LYS A 317 10.28 3.97 18.29
CA LYS A 317 10.17 4.00 19.76
C LYS A 317 11.35 3.29 20.43
N VAL A 318 11.73 2.11 19.95
CA VAL A 318 12.88 1.36 20.48
C VAL A 318 14.16 2.16 20.32
N GLN A 319 14.39 2.78 19.16
CA GLN A 319 15.56 3.63 18.93
C GLN A 319 15.55 4.88 19.83
N ALA A 320 14.40 5.51 20.03
CA ALA A 320 14.26 6.64 20.95
C ALA A 320 14.55 6.23 22.40
N LEU A 321 14.09 5.05 22.84
CA LEU A 321 14.39 4.53 24.18
C LEU A 321 15.88 4.20 24.34
N ARG A 322 16.51 3.58 23.33
CA ARG A 322 17.95 3.29 23.33
C ARG A 322 18.78 4.57 23.44
N THR A 323 18.45 5.58 22.64
CA THR A 323 19.16 6.88 22.67
C THR A 323 18.93 7.63 23.99
N ALA A 324 17.71 7.62 24.53
CA ALA A 324 17.42 8.18 25.84
C ALA A 324 18.19 7.47 26.97
N LEU A 325 18.26 6.14 26.93
CA LEU A 325 19.02 5.34 27.89
C LEU A 325 20.52 5.65 27.81
N GLN A 326 21.10 5.68 26.61
CA GLN A 326 22.50 6.06 26.40
C GLN A 326 22.80 7.47 26.92
N THR A 327 21.89 8.42 26.67
CA THR A 327 22.01 9.80 27.15
C THR A 327 21.99 9.86 28.68
N GLU A 328 21.08 9.14 29.33
CA GLU A 328 21.01 9.09 30.80
C GLU A 328 22.20 8.36 31.42
N LEU A 329 22.67 7.27 30.80
CA LEU A 329 23.88 6.58 31.23
C LEU A 329 25.11 7.50 31.14
N GLY A 330 25.24 8.26 30.04
CA GLY A 330 26.28 9.27 29.89
C GLY A 330 26.22 10.35 30.97
N ARG A 331 25.01 10.87 31.24
CA ARG A 331 24.78 11.88 32.29
C ARG A 331 25.12 11.36 33.69
N ARG A 332 24.72 10.14 34.03
CA ARG A 332 25.03 9.52 35.34
C ARG A 332 26.52 9.33 35.54
N ALA A 333 27.22 8.88 34.51
CA ALA A 333 28.66 8.70 34.60
C ALA A 333 29.41 10.04 34.74
N GLN A 334 28.97 11.09 34.03
CA GLN A 334 29.45 12.46 34.23
C GLN A 334 29.27 12.94 35.67
N GLN A 335 28.08 12.71 36.25
CA GLN A 335 27.79 13.02 37.66
C GLN A 335 28.67 12.23 38.63
N ALA A 336 28.87 10.93 38.40
CA ALA A 336 29.73 10.09 39.24
C ALA A 336 31.19 10.56 39.22
N CYS A 337 31.66 11.08 38.08
CA CYS A 337 33.00 11.63 37.91
C CYS A 337 33.11 13.10 38.36
N GLY A 338 32.02 13.71 38.86
CA GLY A 338 32.02 15.10 39.32
C GLY A 338 32.21 16.15 38.23
N VAL A 339 31.93 15.83 36.96
CA VAL A 339 32.11 16.74 35.82
C VAL A 339 30.83 17.01 35.06
N LYS A 340 30.69 18.23 34.53
CA LYS A 340 29.55 18.63 33.68
C LYS A 340 29.68 18.11 32.25
N THR A 341 30.90 18.02 31.74
CA THR A 341 31.24 17.56 30.40
C THR A 341 32.57 16.81 30.45
N LEU A 342 32.68 15.68 29.73
CA LEU A 342 33.93 14.94 29.65
C LEU A 342 34.94 15.71 28.78
N PRO A 343 36.22 15.81 29.19
CA PRO A 343 37.27 16.38 28.36
C PRO A 343 37.46 15.60 27.05
N GLN A 344 37.94 16.29 26.01
CA GLN A 344 38.30 15.63 24.76
C GLN A 344 39.36 14.55 25.00
N GLY A 345 39.18 13.39 24.37
CA GLY A 345 40.07 12.24 24.55
C GLY A 345 39.78 11.40 25.80
N ILE A 346 38.69 11.63 26.53
CA ILE A 346 38.26 10.76 27.63
C ILE A 346 36.88 10.20 27.34
N VAL A 347 36.74 8.88 27.43
CA VAL A 347 35.50 8.17 27.12
C VAL A 347 35.07 7.33 28.32
N LEU A 348 33.76 7.14 28.45
CA LEU A 348 33.20 6.22 29.43
C LEU A 348 33.38 4.80 28.92
N ALA A 349 33.95 3.94 29.75
CA ALA A 349 34.12 2.54 29.45
C ALA A 349 33.40 1.67 30.49
N SER A 350 32.88 0.54 30.03
CA SER A 350 32.29 -0.50 30.87
C SER A 350 33.22 -1.70 30.92
N LEU A 351 33.46 -2.21 32.13
CA LEU A 351 34.18 -3.47 32.32
C LEU A 351 33.26 -4.64 31.93
N PRO A 352 33.66 -5.54 31.02
CA PRO A 352 32.91 -6.74 30.73
C PRO A 352 32.77 -7.60 31.99
N GLY A 353 31.56 -8.09 32.27
CA GLY A 353 31.25 -8.93 33.45
C GLY A 353 30.90 -8.17 34.72
N VAL A 354 31.09 -6.84 34.80
CA VAL A 354 30.69 -6.04 35.96
C VAL A 354 29.25 -5.54 35.78
N ARG A 355 28.34 -5.97 36.67
CA ARG A 355 26.90 -5.61 36.59
C ARG A 355 26.61 -4.12 36.76
N GLN A 356 27.54 -3.36 37.34
CA GLN A 356 27.43 -1.91 37.47
C GLN A 356 27.88 -1.21 36.17
N PRO A 357 26.97 -0.56 35.43
CA PRO A 357 27.31 0.11 34.19
C PRO A 357 28.13 1.38 34.47
N ASN A 358 29.20 1.58 33.69
CA ASN A 358 29.89 2.87 33.49
C ASN A 358 30.49 3.53 34.74
N THR A 359 31.39 2.85 35.45
CA THR A 359 32.16 3.46 36.55
C THR A 359 33.59 3.83 36.17
N CYS A 360 34.02 3.58 34.93
CA CYS A 360 35.41 3.75 34.53
C CYS A 360 35.56 4.74 33.39
N LEU A 361 36.65 5.49 33.42
CA LEU A 361 37.09 6.42 32.40
C LEU A 361 38.32 5.84 31.71
N CYS A 362 38.37 5.87 30.39
CA CYS A 362 39.61 5.58 29.65
C CYS A 362 40.03 6.79 28.84
N ALA A 363 41.34 6.92 28.66
CA ALA A 363 41.90 7.78 27.63
C ALA A 363 41.60 7.17 26.25
N GLN A 364 41.19 7.97 25.28
CA GLN A 364 41.05 7.56 23.89
C GLN A 364 41.84 8.53 23.01
N LEU A 365 42.75 7.96 22.23
CA LEU A 365 43.63 8.70 21.32
C LEU A 365 43.41 8.21 19.90
N GLN A 366 43.23 9.15 18.98
CA GLN A 366 43.18 8.85 17.55
C GLN A 366 44.60 8.71 17.02
N LEU A 367 44.93 7.56 16.45
CA LEU A 367 46.22 7.29 15.81
C LEU A 367 46.27 7.94 14.40
N GLN A 368 47.43 7.96 13.75
CA GLN A 368 47.61 8.61 12.45
C GLN A 368 46.81 7.92 11.33
N ASP A 369 46.58 6.62 11.45
CA ASP A 369 45.75 5.82 10.55
C ASP A 369 44.23 6.10 10.74
N GLY A 370 43.86 6.90 11.74
CA GLY A 370 42.49 7.23 12.09
C GLY A 370 41.84 6.23 13.06
N SER A 371 42.53 5.15 13.44
CA SER A 371 42.06 4.19 14.44
C SER A 371 42.09 4.80 15.85
N LEU A 372 41.36 4.20 16.79
CA LEU A 372 41.23 4.70 18.16
C LEU A 372 41.93 3.75 19.14
N CYS A 373 43.02 4.21 19.73
CA CYS A 373 43.69 3.53 20.84
C CYS A 373 43.00 3.87 22.15
N GLN A 374 42.65 2.84 22.93
CA GLN A 374 42.11 3.01 24.28
C GLN A 374 43.21 2.79 25.31
N GLY A 375 43.36 3.74 26.22
CA GLY A 375 44.22 3.63 27.39
C GLY A 375 43.54 2.87 28.54
N PRO A 376 44.25 2.70 29.67
CA PRO A 376 43.79 1.91 30.79
C PRO A 376 42.52 2.47 31.44
N LEU A 377 41.74 1.59 32.06
CA LEU A 377 40.50 1.93 32.77
C LEU A 377 40.78 2.57 34.13
N ARG A 378 40.37 3.82 34.34
CA ARG A 378 40.58 4.59 35.58
C ARG A 378 39.27 4.88 36.31
N ALA A 379 39.30 4.84 37.64
CA ALA A 379 38.18 5.30 38.45
C ALA A 379 38.14 6.85 38.58
N SER A 380 39.30 7.50 38.42
CA SER A 380 39.46 8.95 38.60
C SER A 380 39.70 9.68 37.28
N LEU A 381 39.02 10.82 37.10
CA LEU A 381 39.22 11.69 35.95
C LEU A 381 40.64 12.28 35.90
N VAL A 382 41.27 12.49 37.05
CA VAL A 382 42.63 13.04 37.11
C VAL A 382 43.62 12.07 36.49
N LEU A 383 43.48 10.77 36.78
CA LEU A 383 44.33 9.72 36.23
C LEU A 383 44.07 9.56 34.72
N ALA A 384 42.80 9.53 34.30
CA ALA A 384 42.48 9.45 32.87
C ALA A 384 43.03 10.64 32.07
N LYS A 385 42.96 11.87 32.60
CA LYS A 385 43.58 13.05 31.97
C LYS A 385 45.09 12.93 31.85
N ARG A 386 45.72 12.41 32.90
CA ARG A 386 47.17 12.16 32.92
C ARG A 386 47.55 11.14 31.86
N ASP A 387 46.80 10.06 31.74
CA ASP A 387 47.03 9.05 30.69
C ASP A 387 46.86 9.65 29.28
N VAL A 388 45.86 10.51 29.03
CA VAL A 388 45.74 11.23 27.75
C VAL A 388 46.99 12.05 27.46
N GLN A 389 47.49 12.82 28.42
CA GLN A 389 48.67 13.67 28.26
C GLN A 389 49.93 12.84 27.99
N GLU A 390 50.14 11.79 28.79
CA GLU A 390 51.33 10.94 28.69
C GLU A 390 51.33 10.13 27.40
N LEU A 391 50.21 9.51 27.03
CA LEU A 391 50.09 8.75 25.79
C LEU A 391 50.17 9.67 24.56
N SER A 392 49.66 10.90 24.63
CA SER A 392 49.85 11.90 23.55
C SER A 392 51.34 12.26 23.39
N ALA A 393 52.04 12.48 24.50
CA ALA A 393 53.47 12.79 24.47
C ALA A 393 54.31 11.61 23.92
N ILE A 394 53.93 10.37 24.24
CA ILE A 394 54.56 9.17 23.67
C ILE A 394 54.32 9.09 22.16
N ARG A 395 53.08 9.37 21.73
CA ARG A 395 52.74 9.40 20.30
C ARG A 395 53.61 10.39 19.54
N GLU A 396 53.75 11.60 20.07
CA GLU A 396 54.55 12.67 19.47
C GLU A 396 56.05 12.34 19.45
N ALA A 397 56.57 11.66 20.47
CA ALA A 397 57.99 11.36 20.59
C ALA A 397 58.42 10.07 19.87
N LYS A 398 57.57 9.04 19.84
CA LYS A 398 57.93 7.66 19.47
C LYS A 398 57.00 7.00 18.44
N GLY A 399 55.89 7.65 18.07
CA GLY A 399 54.93 7.12 17.10
C GLY A 399 53.84 6.23 17.71
N ASP A 400 52.93 5.76 16.84
CA ASP A 400 51.69 5.07 17.24
C ASP A 400 51.93 3.67 17.83
N ASP A 401 52.91 2.92 17.33
CA ASP A 401 53.25 1.57 17.83
C ASP A 401 53.66 1.61 19.30
N ALA A 402 54.44 2.62 19.68
CA ALA A 402 54.87 2.82 21.06
C ALA A 402 53.70 3.19 21.99
N VAL A 403 52.67 3.85 21.47
CA VAL A 403 51.45 4.17 22.24
C VAL A 403 50.64 2.91 22.49
N LEU A 404 50.47 2.05 21.48
CA LEU A 404 49.73 0.80 21.60
C LEU A 404 50.38 -0.14 22.60
N GLU A 405 51.71 -0.30 22.54
CA GLU A 405 52.48 -1.11 23.47
C GLU A 405 52.35 -0.58 24.91
N GLU A 406 52.56 0.74 25.09
CA GLU A 406 52.50 1.34 26.43
C GLU A 406 51.07 1.37 27.01
N ALA A 407 50.05 1.60 26.18
CA ALA A 407 48.65 1.52 26.59
C ALA A 407 48.31 0.10 27.07
N SER A 408 48.74 -0.92 26.33
CA SER A 408 48.55 -2.33 26.68
C SER A 408 49.27 -2.70 27.96
N ARG A 409 50.51 -2.23 28.15
CA ARG A 409 51.30 -2.44 29.37
C ARG A 409 50.59 -1.84 30.60
N ARG A 410 50.12 -0.60 30.48
CA ARG A 410 49.39 0.08 31.57
C ARG A 410 48.04 -0.56 31.87
N ASP A 411 47.34 -1.05 30.85
CA ASP A 411 46.08 -1.76 31.05
C ASP A 411 46.29 -3.06 31.83
N ALA A 412 47.33 -3.83 31.49
CA ALA A 412 47.73 -5.01 32.23
C ALA A 412 48.08 -4.69 33.70
N ASP A 413 48.82 -3.60 33.95
CA ASP A 413 49.17 -3.15 35.31
C ASP A 413 47.91 -2.79 36.14
N VAL A 414 46.95 -2.09 35.51
CA VAL A 414 45.71 -1.67 36.15
C VAL A 414 44.78 -2.85 36.41
N MET A 415 44.62 -3.74 35.44
CA MET A 415 43.81 -4.95 35.59
C MET A 415 44.39 -5.88 36.67
N THR A 416 45.72 -6.05 36.70
CA THR A 416 46.39 -6.82 37.75
C THR A 416 46.16 -6.20 39.13
N SER A 417 46.27 -4.88 39.24
CA SER A 417 46.00 -4.16 40.49
C SER A 417 44.54 -4.32 40.93
N PHE A 418 43.60 -4.26 39.99
CA PHE A 418 42.17 -4.48 40.25
C PHE A 418 41.90 -5.87 40.82
N PHE A 419 42.47 -6.92 40.22
CA PHE A 419 42.29 -8.29 40.70
C PHE A 419 42.95 -8.56 42.06
N MET A 420 44.11 -7.95 42.34
CA MET A 420 44.84 -8.18 43.58
C MET A 420 44.24 -7.40 44.78
N ILE A 421 43.74 -6.19 44.54
CA ILE A 421 43.29 -5.27 45.61
C ILE A 421 41.74 -5.21 45.70
N GLY A 422 41.04 -5.68 44.66
CA GLY A 422 39.57 -5.64 44.58
C GLY A 422 39.00 -4.23 44.35
N ARG A 423 39.83 -3.26 43.95
CA ARG A 423 39.43 -1.87 43.65
C ARG A 423 40.22 -1.33 42.46
N LEU A 424 39.57 -0.51 41.63
CA LEU A 424 40.24 0.20 40.54
C LEU A 424 41.08 1.33 41.13
N ALA A 425 42.33 1.44 40.65
CA ALA A 425 43.28 2.47 41.06
C ALA A 425 42.98 3.85 40.45
#